data_AF-A0A3P1C381-F1
#
_entry.id   AF-A0A3P1C381-F1
#
_cell.length_a   1.000
_cell.length_b   1.000
_cell.length_c   1.000
_cell.angle_alpha   90.00
_cell.angle_beta   90.00
_cell.angle_gamma   90.00
#
_symmetry.space_group_name_H-M   'P 1'
#
loop_
_entity.id
_entity.type
_entity.pdbx_description
1 polymer ?
#
loop_
_entity_poly.entity_id
_entity_poly.type
_entity_poly.pdbx_seq_one_letter_code
_entity_poly.pdbx_strand_id
1 'polypeptide(L)'
;MKDPKSIKQFIKEGKEALRYLRSEGIDIDLDNWISVREYVKRFHLKDESVVKDWVRRGIIPPDHVDFEKPNTIWAIKAVPYADRGIGR
;
A
#
# COMPACT_ATOMS: atom_id res chain seq x y z
N MET A 1 -15.74 7.85 20.81
CA MET A 1 -14.83 8.74 20.05
C MET A 1 -13.41 8.37 20.47
N LYS A 2 -12.53 7.90 19.58
CA LYS A 2 -11.14 7.56 19.96
C LYS A 2 -10.33 8.84 20.10
N ASP A 3 -9.69 9.04 21.25
CA ASP A 3 -8.93 10.24 21.55
C ASP A 3 -7.77 10.43 20.55
N PRO A 4 -7.70 11.55 19.80
CA PRO A 4 -6.67 11.77 18.79
C PRO A 4 -5.24 11.79 19.36
N LYS A 5 -5.10 12.07 20.66
CA LYS A 5 -3.83 11.99 21.40
C LYS A 5 -3.31 10.55 21.49
N SER A 6 -4.23 9.58 21.62
CA SER A 6 -3.92 8.15 21.71
C SER A 6 -3.47 7.58 20.36
N ILE A 7 -4.12 7.97 19.25
CA ILE A 7 -3.74 7.50 17.91
C ILE A 7 -2.32 7.97 17.54
N LYS A 8 -1.98 9.23 17.82
CA LYS A 8 -0.62 9.75 17.57
C LYS A 8 0.43 9.01 18.39
N GLN A 9 0.10 8.67 19.64
CA GLN A 9 0.98 7.90 20.51
C GLN A 9 1.23 6.50 19.95
N PHE A 10 0.19 5.78 19.56
CA PHE A 10 0.32 4.45 18.94
C PHE A 10 1.15 4.47 17.64
N ILE A 11 0.96 5.50 16.80
CA ILE A 11 1.77 5.65 15.57
C ILE A 11 3.25 5.87 15.92
N LYS A 12 3.54 6.65 16.96
CA LYS A 12 4.91 6.91 17.40
C LYS A 12 5.58 5.63 17.90
N GLU A 13 4.91 4.91 18.79
CA GLU A 13 5.41 3.65 19.35
C GLU A 13 5.64 2.59 18.26
N GLY A 14 4.69 2.47 17.31
CA GLY A 14 4.85 1.56 16.17
C GLY A 14 6.08 1.89 15.31
N LYS A 15 6.36 3.18 15.06
CA LYS A 15 7.56 3.59 14.31
C LYS A 15 8.85 3.29 15.04
N GLU A 16 8.88 3.44 16.36
CA GLU A 16 10.05 3.12 17.18
C GLU A 16 10.31 1.61 17.21
N ALA A 17 9.26 0.79 17.35
CA ALA A 17 9.37 -0.67 17.27
C ALA A 17 9.91 -1.15 15.91
N LEU A 18 9.42 -0.58 14.81
CA LEU A 18 9.90 -0.93 13.45
C LEU A 18 11.36 -0.55 13.22
N ARG A 19 11.82 0.57 13.78
CA ARG A 19 13.23 0.96 13.71
C ARG A 19 14.12 -0.01 14.47
N TYR A 20 13.67 -0.44 15.65
CA TYR A 20 14.38 -1.44 16.45
C TYR A 20 14.47 -2.79 15.72
N LEU A 21 13.36 -3.28 15.16
CA LEU A 21 13.35 -4.55 14.43
C LEU A 21 14.30 -4.51 13.22
N ARG A 22 14.34 -3.38 12.50
CA ARG A 22 15.29 -3.16 11.41
C ARG A 22 16.75 -3.11 11.87
N SER A 23 17.05 -2.54 13.04
CA SER A 23 18.43 -2.54 13.57
C SER A 23 18.91 -3.94 13.95
N GLU A 24 17.98 -4.83 14.32
CA GLU A 24 18.25 -6.25 14.57
C GLU A 24 18.30 -7.10 13.28
N GLY A 25 18.19 -6.48 12.10
CA GLY A 25 18.18 -7.18 10.82
C GLY A 25 16.87 -7.91 10.51
N ILE A 26 15.82 -7.67 11.29
CA ILE A 26 14.47 -8.21 11.05
C ILE A 26 13.72 -7.21 10.16
N ASP A 27 13.65 -7.51 8.86
CA ASP A 27 12.80 -6.74 7.96
C ASP A 27 11.36 -7.27 8.04
N ILE A 28 10.48 -6.47 8.63
CA ILE A 28 9.06 -6.78 8.65
C ILE A 28 8.47 -6.25 7.36
N ASP A 29 8.00 -7.15 6.51
CA ASP A 29 7.16 -6.80 5.38
C ASP A 29 5.82 -6.28 5.91
N LEU A 30 5.77 -4.96 6.09
CA LEU A 30 4.55 -4.24 6.42
C LEU A 30 3.73 -4.11 5.15
N ASP A 31 3.32 -5.26 4.64
CA ASP A 31 2.55 -5.50 3.42
C ASP A 31 1.20 -4.79 3.57
N ASN A 32 1.27 -3.46 3.47
CA ASN A 32 0.24 -2.54 3.91
C ASN A 32 -0.70 -2.39 2.75
N TRP A 33 -1.90 -2.90 2.93
CA TRP A 33 -3.05 -2.54 2.13
C TRP A 33 -3.26 -1.03 2.23
N ILE A 34 -3.05 -0.32 1.12
CA ILE A 34 -3.22 1.12 1.05
C ILE A 34 -4.31 1.47 0.04
N SER A 35 -4.97 2.61 0.24
CA SER A 35 -5.91 3.13 -0.76
C SER A 35 -5.21 3.34 -2.11
N VAL A 36 -5.98 3.26 -3.20
CA VAL A 36 -5.47 3.56 -4.56
C VAL A 36 -4.83 4.94 -4.62
N ARG A 37 -5.42 5.93 -3.94
CA ARG A 37 -4.89 7.30 -3.87
C ARG A 37 -3.50 7.36 -3.23
N GLU A 38 -3.31 6.63 -2.15
CA GLU A 38 -2.01 6.57 -1.46
C GLU A 38 -0.99 5.80 -2.29
N TYR A 39 -1.41 4.75 -2.98
CA TYR A 39 -0.56 4.02 -3.91
C TYR A 39 -0.06 4.91 -5.06
N VAL A 40 -0.96 5.67 -5.70
CA VAL A 40 -0.59 6.63 -6.77
C VAL A 40 0.45 7.63 -6.29
N LYS A 41 0.28 8.17 -5.07
CA LYS A 41 1.27 9.08 -4.48
C LYS A 41 2.60 8.40 -4.19
N ARG A 42 2.57 7.23 -3.56
CA ARG A 42 3.75 6.48 -3.12
C ARG A 42 4.61 6.00 -4.30
N PHE A 43 3.97 5.65 -5.41
CA PHE A 43 4.64 5.16 -6.62
C PHE A 43 4.68 6.19 -7.75
N HIS A 44 4.41 7.47 -7.45
CA HIS A 44 4.49 8.60 -8.39
C HIS A 44 3.74 8.36 -9.71
N LEU A 45 2.56 7.74 -9.64
CA LEU A 45 1.71 7.51 -10.80
C LEU A 45 0.96 8.79 -11.18
N LYS A 46 0.54 8.85 -12.45
CA LYS A 46 -0.20 9.99 -12.99
C LYS A 46 -1.50 10.24 -12.23
N ASP A 47 -2.29 9.20 -12.05
CA ASP A 47 -3.60 9.25 -11.40
C ASP A 47 -4.13 7.82 -11.11
N GLU A 48 -5.30 7.73 -10.47
CA GLU A 48 -5.93 6.46 -10.08
C GLU A 48 -6.42 5.60 -11.26
N SER A 49 -6.61 6.18 -12.45
CA SER A 49 -7.03 5.42 -13.64
C SER A 49 -5.96 4.41 -14.07
N VAL A 50 -4.67 4.75 -13.89
CA VAL A 50 -3.54 3.84 -14.15
C VAL A 50 -3.68 2.55 -13.35
N VAL A 51 -3.99 2.69 -12.05
CA VAL A 51 -4.17 1.54 -11.15
C VAL A 51 -5.39 0.73 -11.55
N LYS A 52 -6.53 1.38 -11.84
CA LYS A 52 -7.76 0.70 -12.28
C LYS A 52 -7.53 -0.09 -13.58
N ASP A 53 -6.79 0.50 -14.53
CA ASP A 53 -6.40 -0.18 -15.77
C ASP A 53 -5.46 -1.35 -15.51
N TRP A 54 -4.53 -1.25 -14.56
CA TRP A 54 -3.67 -2.37 -14.19
C TRP A 54 -4.44 -3.53 -13.58
N VAL A 55 -5.42 -3.25 -12.70
CA VAL A 55 -6.32 -4.28 -12.18
C VAL A 55 -7.10 -4.94 -13.31
N ARG A 56 -7.68 -4.14 -14.22
CA ARG A 56 -8.43 -4.64 -15.38
C ARG A 56 -7.56 -5.47 -16.34
N ARG A 57 -6.28 -5.11 -16.49
CA ARG A 57 -5.30 -5.81 -17.33
C ARG A 57 -4.65 -7.02 -16.64
N GLY A 58 -4.92 -7.25 -15.35
CA GLY A 58 -4.27 -8.31 -14.57
C GLY A 58 -2.79 -8.06 -14.28
N ILE A 59 -2.31 -6.82 -14.38
CA ILE A 59 -0.95 -6.43 -13.97
C ILE A 59 -0.85 -6.50 -12.44
N ILE A 60 -1.90 -6.05 -11.75
CA ILE A 60 -2.06 -6.29 -10.31
C ILE A 60 -2.80 -7.62 -10.15
N PRO A 61 -2.21 -8.61 -9.45
CA PRO A 61 -2.88 -9.86 -9.15
C PRO A 61 -4.21 -9.64 -8.38
N PRO A 62 -5.26 -10.45 -8.61
CA PRO A 62 -6.53 -10.29 -7.90
C PRO A 62 -6.42 -10.41 -6.37
N ASP A 63 -5.51 -11.22 -5.86
CA ASP A 63 -5.19 -11.40 -4.43
C ASP A 63 -4.43 -10.20 -3.82
N HIS A 64 -4.04 -9.25 -4.65
CA HIS A 64 -3.40 -7.99 -4.26
C HIS A 64 -4.38 -6.79 -4.32
N VAL A 65 -5.66 -7.04 -4.57
CA VAL A 65 -6.73 -6.03 -4.66
C VAL A 65 -7.88 -6.42 -3.75
N ASP A 66 -8.26 -5.51 -2.86
CA ASP A 66 -9.41 -5.66 -1.99
C ASP A 66 -10.54 -4.75 -2.48
N PHE A 67 -11.76 -5.27 -2.49
CA PHE A 67 -12.93 -4.60 -3.04
C PHE A 67 -13.99 -4.40 -1.95
N GLU A 68 -14.39 -3.15 -1.72
CA GLU A 68 -15.52 -2.86 -0.81
C GLU A 68 -16.85 -3.28 -1.44
N LYS A 69 -16.94 -3.12 -2.77
CA LYS A 69 -18.11 -3.44 -3.61
C LYS A 69 -17.63 -3.92 -4.98
N PRO A 70 -18.47 -4.60 -5.77
CA PRO A 70 -18.14 -4.89 -7.16
C PRO A 70 -17.65 -3.63 -7.88
N ASN A 71 -16.48 -3.71 -8.51
CA ASN A 71 -15.83 -2.61 -9.23
C ASN A 71 -15.37 -1.41 -8.39
N THR A 72 -15.36 -1.50 -7.06
CA THR A 72 -14.86 -0.44 -6.15
C THR A 72 -13.70 -0.96 -5.32
N ILE A 73 -12.49 -0.54 -5.68
CA ILE A 73 -11.26 -0.92 -4.98
C ILE A 73 -11.21 -0.19 -3.64
N TRP A 74 -11.16 -0.96 -2.56
CA TRP A 74 -10.95 -0.48 -1.20
C TRP A 74 -9.47 -0.21 -0.95
N ALA A 75 -8.64 -1.22 -1.20
CA ALA A 75 -7.21 -1.17 -0.95
C ALA A 75 -6.43 -2.06 -1.92
N ILE A 76 -5.16 -1.77 -2.08
CA ILE A 76 -4.21 -2.58 -2.84
C ILE A 76 -2.94 -2.77 -2.03
N LYS A 77 -2.30 -3.94 -2.19
CA LYS A 77 -0.99 -4.19 -1.57
C LYS A 77 0.05 -3.21 -2.10
N ALA A 78 0.80 -2.60 -1.17
CA ALA A 78 1.79 -1.58 -1.47
C ALA A 78 3.12 -2.11 -2.00
N VAL A 79 3.08 -2.95 -3.05
CA VAL A 79 4.25 -3.45 -3.76
C VAL A 79 4.35 -2.84 -5.16
N PRO A 80 5.56 -2.65 -5.72
CA PRO A 80 5.71 -2.10 -7.08
C PRO A 80 5.29 -3.12 -8.14
N TYR A 81 4.15 -2.89 -8.82
CA TYR A 81 3.73 -3.75 -9.95
C TYR A 81 4.33 -3.34 -11.29
N ALA A 82 4.77 -2.08 -11.44
CA ALA A 82 5.20 -1.50 -12.71
C ALA A 82 6.61 -1.94 -13.17
N ASP A 83 7.31 -2.75 -12.37
CA ASP A 83 8.69 -3.17 -12.67
C ASP A 83 8.75 -4.43 -13.56
N ARG A 84 7.60 -5.01 -13.92
CA ARG A 84 7.50 -6.06 -14.93
C ARG A 84 7.13 -5.47 -16.29
N GLY A 85 8.10 -4.83 -16.95
CA GLY A 85 8.05 -4.66 -18.41
C GLY A 85 8.27 -3.27 -18.99
N ILE A 86 9.17 -2.44 -18.44
CA ILE A 86 9.91 -1.53 -19.33
C ILE A 86 11.08 -2.33 -19.93
N GLY A 87 10.73 -3.15 -20.92
CA GLY A 87 11.67 -3.48 -21.98
C GLY A 87 11.84 -2.24 -22.83
N ARG A 88 13.03 -1.64 -22.73
CA ARG A 88 13.73 -0.77 -23.69
C ARG A 88 12.90 0.04 -24.69
#